data_AF-A0AAW3HB28-F1
#
_entry.id   AF-A0AAW3HB28-F1
#
_cell.length_a   1.000
_cell.length_b   1.000
_cell.length_c   1.000
_cell.angle_alpha   90.00
_cell.angle_beta   90.00
_cell.angle_gamma   90.00
#
_symmetry.space_group_name_H-M   'P 1'
#
loop_
_entity.id
_entity.type
_entity.pdbx_description
1 polymer ?
#
loop_
_entity_poly.entity_id
_entity_poly.type
_entity_poly.pdbx_seq_one_letter_code
_entity_poly.pdbx_strand_id
1 'polypeptide(L)' 'MNYQMTLNELVTATELARENYRRRGTLISRMLYEFWYVLLGTEAFDQQTLTLRCPLALEEMYRLAIDAP' A
#
# COMPACT_ATOMS: atom_id res chain seq x y z
N MET A 1 -22.76 -5.29 -2.19
CA MET A 1 -22.04 -4.04 -2.52
C MET A 1 -20.58 -4.38 -2.72
N ASN A 2 -20.12 -4.47 -3.96
CA ASN A 2 -18.69 -4.51 -4.26
C ASN A 2 -18.17 -3.07 -4.12
N TYR A 3 -17.78 -2.67 -2.91
CA TYR A 3 -16.99 -1.46 -2.72
C TYR A 3 -15.58 -1.79 -3.21
N GLN A 4 -15.37 -1.61 -4.51
CA GLN A 4 -14.06 -1.67 -5.09
C GLN A 4 -13.37 -0.36 -4.66
N MET A 5 -12.49 -0.45 -3.67
CA MET A 5 -11.72 0.68 -3.18
C MET A 5 -10.93 1.28 -4.35
N THR A 6 -11.01 2.59 -4.53
CA THR A 6 -10.26 3.30 -5.55
C THR A 6 -8.77 3.31 -5.20
N LEU A 7 -7.91 3.50 -6.20
CA LEU A 7 -6.46 3.64 -5.97
C LEU A 7 -6.15 4.76 -4.95
N ASN A 8 -6.86 5.88 -5.01
CA ASN A 8 -6.65 7.01 -4.09
C ASN A 8 -6.98 6.65 -2.64
N GLU A 9 -8.07 5.92 -2.41
CA GLU A 9 -8.44 5.44 -1.07
C GLU A 9 -7.41 4.44 -0.53
N LEU A 10 -6.90 3.56 -1.40
CA LEU A 10 -5.87 2.59 -1.06
C LEU A 10 -4.54 3.27 -0.69
N VAL A 11 -4.14 4.28 -1.46
CA VAL A 11 -2.97 5.13 -1.17
C VAL A 11 -3.14 5.83 0.17
N THR A 12 -4.30 6.47 0.40
CA THR A 12 -4.59 7.17 1.65
C THR A 12 -4.55 6.24 2.87
N ALA A 13 -5.13 5.04 2.76
CA ALA A 13 -5.11 4.04 3.82
C ALA A 13 -3.68 3.54 4.12
N THR A 14 -2.88 3.31 3.07
CA THR A 14 -1.48 2.89 3.18
C THR A 14 -0.63 3.96 3.86
N GLU A 15 -0.83 5.23 3.49
CA GLU A 15 -0.12 6.38 4.07
C GLU A 15 -0.42 6.54 5.56
N LEU A 16 -1.70 6.49 5.94
CA LEU A 16 -2.11 6.54 7.35
C LEU A 16 -1.55 5.36 8.16
N ALA A 17 -1.51 4.16 7.58
CA ALA A 17 -0.94 2.99 8.23
C ALA A 17 0.58 3.12 8.41
N ARG A 18 1.29 3.62 7.38
CA ARG A 18 2.74 3.91 7.43
C ARG A 18 3.05 4.93 8.52
N GLU A 19 2.31 6.03 8.57
CA GLU A 19 2.50 7.08 9.58
C GLU A 19 2.27 6.53 11.00
N ASN A 20 1.21 5.74 11.19
CA ASN A 20 0.93 5.09 12.47
C ASN A 20 2.03 4.10 12.87
N TYR A 21 2.55 3.32 11.91
CA TYR A 21 3.65 2.40 12.18
C TYR A 21 4.93 3.14 12.55
N ARG A 22 5.29 4.21 11.82
CA ARG A 22 6.43 5.08 12.16
C ARG A 22 6.32 5.69 13.56
N ARG A 23 5.12 6.09 13.96
CA ARG A 23 4.87 6.69 15.28
C ARG A 23 4.89 5.68 16.42
N ARG A 24 4.29 4.50 16.23
CA ARG A 24 4.03 3.56 17.33
C ARG A 24 5.01 2.39 17.36
N GLY A 25 5.49 1.93 16.20
CA GLY A 25 6.40 0.79 16.08
C GLY A 25 5.84 -0.54 16.58
N THR A 26 4.52 -0.67 16.75
CA THR A 26 3.92 -1.91 17.29
C THR A 26 3.72 -2.95 16.20
N LEU A 27 3.71 -4.23 16.59
CA LEU A 27 3.40 -5.35 15.69
C LEU A 27 2.06 -5.15 14.95
N ILE A 28 1.04 -4.64 15.65
CA ILE A 28 -0.27 -4.37 15.03
C ILE A 28 -0.15 -3.27 13.96
N SER A 29 0.53 -2.17 14.26
CA SER A 29 0.71 -1.09 13.29
C SER A 29 1.55 -1.52 12.08
N ARG A 30 2.53 -2.40 12.29
CA ARG A 30 3.29 -3.03 11.22
C ARG A 30 2.41 -3.90 10.32
N MET A 31 1.63 -4.82 10.91
CA MET A 31 0.74 -5.71 10.16
C MET A 31 -0.28 -4.93 9.33
N LEU A 32 -0.83 -3.84 9.89
CA LEU A 32 -1.75 -2.98 9.15
C LEU A 32 -1.06 -2.28 7.96
N TYR A 33 0.14 -1.74 8.17
CA TYR A 33 0.92 -1.17 7.08
C TYR A 33 1.22 -2.20 5.99
N GLU A 34 1.74 -3.38 6.36
CA GLU A 34 2.07 -4.45 5.41
C GLU A 34 0.82 -4.91 4.64
N PHE A 35 -0.33 -5.03 5.30
CA PHE A 35 -1.60 -5.38 4.66
C PHE A 35 -1.98 -4.39 3.55
N TRP A 36 -2.00 -3.09 3.86
CA TRP A 36 -2.36 -2.06 2.88
C TRP A 36 -1.31 -1.94 1.76
N TYR A 37 -0.04 -2.07 2.11
CA TYR A 37 1.06 -2.01 1.15
C TYR A 37 1.02 -3.19 0.16
N VAL A 38 0.68 -4.40 0.63
CA VAL A 38 0.47 -5.57 -0.24
C VAL A 38 -0.72 -5.36 -1.16
N LEU A 39 -1.84 -4.83 -0.66
CA LEU A 39 -2.99 -4.50 -1.50
C LEU A 39 -2.63 -3.48 -2.59
N LEU A 40 -1.83 -2.46 -2.27
CA LEU A 40 -1.32 -1.51 -3.26
C LEU A 40 -0.45 -2.22 -4.32
N GLY A 41 0.35 -3.20 -3.90
CA GLY A 41 1.09 -4.09 -4.81
C GLY A 41 0.20 -4.93 -5.72
N THR A 42 -0.96 -5.38 -5.25
CA THR A 42 -1.93 -6.09 -6.10
C THR A 42 -2.61 -5.20 -7.14
N GLU A 43 -2.66 -3.89 -6.90
CA GLU A 43 -3.14 -2.91 -7.88
C GLU A 43 -2.03 -2.56 -8.88
N ALA A 44 -0.78 -2.47 -8.42
CA ALA A 44 0.38 -2.19 -9.27
C ALA A 44 0.69 -3.35 -10.23
N PHE A 45 0.64 -4.60 -9.76
CA PHE A 45 1.07 -5.77 -10.52
C PHE A 45 -0.03 -6.80 -10.71
N ASP A 46 -0.08 -7.37 -11.91
CA ASP A 46 -0.78 -8.63 -12.13
C ASP A 46 -0.09 -9.74 -11.34
N GLN A 47 -0.81 -10.37 -10.41
CA GLN A 47 -0.21 -11.31 -9.45
C GLN A 47 0.24 -12.64 -10.08
N GLN A 48 -0.26 -12.98 -11.27
CA GLN A 48 0.09 -14.24 -11.94
C GLN A 48 1.34 -14.09 -12.79
N THR A 49 1.43 -12.98 -13.52
CA THR A 49 2.48 -12.72 -14.50
C THR A 49 3.58 -11.80 -13.95
N LEU A 50 3.34 -11.16 -12.80
CA LEU A 50 4.17 -10.10 -12.22
C LEU A 50 4.42 -8.94 -13.20
N THR A 51 3.50 -8.74 -14.14
CA THR A 51 3.56 -7.63 -15.09
C THR A 51 2.99 -6.37 -14.47
N LEU A 52 3.62 -5.24 -14.76
CA LEU A 52 3.16 -3.93 -14.31
C LEU A 52 1.82 -3.61 -14.99
N ARG A 53 0.77 -3.47 -14.17
CA ARG A 53 -0.59 -3.13 -14.61
C ARG A 53 -0.89 -1.65 -14.40
N CYS A 54 -0.48 -1.10 -13.26
CA CYS A 54 -0.74 0.30 -12.89
C CYS A 54 0.56 0.99 -12.48
N PRO A 55 1.19 1.76 -13.40
CA PRO A 55 2.42 2.51 -13.10
C PRO A 55 2.25 3.50 -11.94
N LEU A 56 1.07 4.12 -11.83
CA LEU A 56 0.78 5.08 -10.76
C LEU A 56 0.77 4.40 -9.38
N ALA A 57 0.20 3.20 -9.27
CA ALA A 57 0.24 2.44 -8.02
C ALA A 57 1.67 2.05 -7.65
N LEU A 58 2.52 1.72 -8.63
CA LEU A 58 3.94 1.45 -8.39
C LEU A 58 4.70 2.70 -7.89
N GLU A 59 4.45 3.87 -8.48
CA GLU A 59 5.02 5.13 -8.01
C GLU A 59 4.66 5.40 -6.55
N GLU A 60 3.39 5.19 -6.20
CA GLU A 60 2.91 5.32 -4.82
C GLU A 60 3.53 4.28 -3.88
N MET A 61 3.77 3.03 -4.34
CA MET A 61 4.52 2.05 -3.54
C MET A 61 5.93 2.54 -3.23
N TYR A 62 6.64 3.10 -4.21
CA TYR A 62 7.97 3.68 -3.96
C TYR A 62 7.92 4.83 -2.97
N ARG A 63 6.94 5.73 -3.10
CA ARG A 63 6.73 6.85 -2.17
C ARG A 63 6.41 6.37 -0.75
N LEU A 64 5.60 5.32 -0.63
CA LEU A 64 5.07 4.82 0.63
C LEU A 64 5.87 3.69 1.26
N ALA A 65 7.00 3.30 0.65
CA ALA A 65 7.91 2.34 1.27
C ALA A 65 8.31 2.82 2.67
N ILE A 66 8.47 1.88 3.60
CA ILE A 66 8.69 2.21 5.02
C ILE A 66 10.00 2.96 5.24
N ASP A 67 11.01 2.68 4.40
CA ASP A 67 12.34 3.30 4.41
C ASP A 67 12.48 4.48 3.45
N ALA A 68 11.42 4.81 2.68
CA ALA A 68 11.42 6.03 1.88
C ALA A 68 11.50 7.26 2.79
N PRO A 69 12.01 8.41 2.33
CA PRO A 69 12.05 9.64 3.13
C PRO A 69 10.71 9.98 3.81
#